data_AF-A0AAX1WYC1-F1
#
_entry.id   AF-A0AAX1WYC1-F1
#
_cell.length_a   1.000
_cell.length_b   1.000
_cell.length_c   1.000
_cell.angle_alpha   90.00
_cell.angle_beta   90.00
_cell.angle_gamma   90.00
#
_symmetry.space_group_name_H-M   'P 1'
#
loop_
_entity.id
_entity.type
_entity.pdbx_description
1 polymer ?
#
loop_
_entity_poly.entity_id
_entity_poly.type
_entity_poly.pdbx_seq_one_letter_code
_entity_poly.pdbx_strand_id
1 'polypeptide(L)'
;MSDLNATFEAAVANSKNLSERPDNPTLLKIYALYKQATAGDNAEKKPSFSDIVGRAKWDAWEKLKGTSGDAAKQQYIDLIESLRG
;
A
#
# COMPACT_ATOMS: atom_id res chain seq x y z
N MET A 1 -8.21 -3.27 -18.15
CA MET A 1 -8.11 -2.18 -17.15
C MET A 1 -9.30 -2.18 -16.18
N SER A 2 -10.53 -2.49 -16.61
CA SER A 2 -11.69 -2.69 -15.70
C SER A 2 -11.41 -3.76 -14.63
N ASP A 3 -10.78 -4.86 -15.03
CA ASP A 3 -10.55 -5.99 -14.12
C ASP A 3 -9.51 -5.67 -13.04
N LEU A 4 -8.44 -4.93 -13.37
CA LEU A 4 -7.41 -4.59 -12.39
C LEU A 4 -7.95 -3.72 -11.25
N ASN A 5 -8.82 -2.75 -11.57
CA ASN A 5 -9.46 -1.92 -10.55
C ASN A 5 -10.40 -2.74 -9.67
N ALA A 6 -11.24 -3.59 -10.27
CA ALA A 6 -12.15 -4.45 -9.53
C ALA A 6 -11.40 -5.44 -8.62
N THR A 7 -10.34 -6.07 -9.12
CA THR A 7 -9.48 -6.97 -8.33
C THR A 7 -8.76 -6.21 -7.22
N PHE A 8 -8.28 -4.99 -7.48
CA PHE A 8 -7.68 -4.14 -6.45
C PHE A 8 -8.68 -3.78 -5.34
N GLU A 9 -9.90 -3.36 -5.70
CA GLU A 9 -10.96 -3.08 -4.71
C GLU A 9 -11.32 -4.32 -3.89
N ALA A 10 -11.40 -5.49 -4.54
CA ALA A 10 -11.60 -6.76 -3.85
C ALA A 10 -10.43 -7.09 -2.90
N ALA A 11 -9.18 -6.87 -3.32
CA ALA A 11 -8.01 -7.04 -2.47
C ALA A 11 -8.03 -6.08 -1.27
N VAL A 12 -8.43 -4.82 -1.45
CA VAL A 12 -8.59 -3.84 -0.36
C VAL A 12 -9.67 -4.25 0.62
N ALA A 13 -10.78 -4.84 0.14
CA ALA A 13 -11.79 -5.41 1.01
C ALA A 13 -11.23 -6.62 1.79
N ASN A 14 -10.50 -7.50 1.10
CA ASN A 14 -9.90 -8.71 1.70
C ASN A 14 -8.77 -8.41 2.69
N SER A 15 -8.04 -7.31 2.53
CA SER A 15 -6.96 -6.92 3.46
C SER A 15 -7.46 -6.67 4.89
N LYS A 16 -8.77 -6.43 5.06
CA LYS A 16 -9.43 -6.26 6.36
C LYS A 16 -9.81 -7.59 7.01
N ASN A 17 -9.81 -8.67 6.24
CA ASN A 17 -10.24 -10.01 6.64
C ASN A 17 -9.07 -11.00 6.71
N LEU A 18 -7.83 -10.50 6.85
CA LEU A 18 -6.67 -11.34 7.08
C LEU A 18 -6.83 -12.06 8.43
N SER A 19 -6.51 -13.36 8.46
CA SER A 19 -6.62 -14.22 9.65
C SER A 19 -5.72 -13.76 10.79
N GLU A 20 -4.55 -13.24 10.44
CA GLU A 20 -3.58 -12.69 11.37
C GLU A 20 -3.18 -11.28 10.97
N ARG A 21 -2.81 -10.47 11.97
CA ARG A 21 -2.28 -9.13 11.71
C ARG A 21 -0.86 -9.26 11.15
N PRO A 22 -0.58 -8.73 9.95
CA PRO A 22 0.77 -8.73 9.41
C PRO A 22 1.73 -7.92 10.28
N ASP A 23 3.03 -8.21 10.13
CA ASP A 23 4.08 -7.44 10.79
C ASP A 23 4.11 -5.96 10.32
N ASN A 24 4.78 -5.11 11.10
CA ASN A 24 4.84 -3.68 10.80
C ASN A 24 5.43 -3.36 9.40
N PRO A 25 6.52 -4.00 8.94
CA PRO A 25 7.01 -3.83 7.57
C PRO A 25 5.96 -4.14 6.51
N THR A 26 5.20 -5.23 6.67
CA THR A 26 4.12 -5.59 5.74
C THR A 26 2.99 -4.58 5.77
N LEU A 27 2.57 -4.13 6.95
CA LEU A 27 1.55 -3.08 7.09
C LEU A 27 1.97 -1.77 6.41
N LEU A 28 3.25 -1.38 6.51
CA LEU A 28 3.79 -0.21 5.82
C LEU A 28 3.79 -0.40 4.30
N LYS A 29 4.10 -1.60 3.81
CA LYS A 29 4.06 -1.93 2.38
C LYS A 29 2.64 -1.90 1.83
N ILE A 30 1.66 -2.47 2.53
CA ILE A 30 0.23 -2.39 2.20
C ILE A 30 -0.20 -0.93 2.09
N TYR A 31 0.14 -0.10 3.09
CA TYR A 31 -0.18 1.33 3.09
C TYR A 31 0.45 2.06 1.89
N ALA A 32 1.75 1.86 1.66
CA ALA A 32 2.48 2.54 0.59
C ALA A 32 1.91 2.20 -0.79
N LEU A 33 1.67 0.91 -1.06
CA LEU A 33 1.09 0.44 -2.32
C LEU A 33 -0.31 0.99 -2.54
N TYR A 34 -1.15 1.00 -1.50
CA TYR A 34 -2.49 1.60 -1.58
C TYR A 34 -2.43 3.10 -1.91
N LYS A 35 -1.55 3.85 -1.23
CA LYS A 35 -1.38 5.28 -1.49
C LYS A 35 -0.85 5.55 -2.89
N GLN A 36 0.14 4.80 -3.36
CA GLN A 36 0.65 4.94 -4.73
C GLN A 36 -0.42 4.58 -5.78
N ALA A 37 -1.21 3.54 -5.53
CA ALA A 37 -2.28 3.10 -6.43
C ALA A 37 -3.42 4.13 -6.58
N THR A 38 -3.71 4.88 -5.51
CA THR A 38 -4.87 5.79 -5.43
C THR A 38 -4.53 7.26 -5.58
N ALA A 39 -3.36 7.68 -5.11
CA ALA A 39 -2.91 9.06 -5.10
C ALA A 39 -1.66 9.31 -5.97
N GLY A 40 -1.02 8.25 -6.49
CA GLY A 40 0.23 8.37 -7.24
C GLY A 40 1.40 8.75 -6.34
N ASP A 41 2.38 9.44 -6.91
CA ASP A 41 3.59 9.88 -6.21
C ASP A 41 3.27 10.74 -4.99
N ASN A 42 4.03 10.51 -3.92
CA ASN A 42 3.85 11.23 -2.66
C ASN A 42 4.16 12.73 -2.82
N ALA A 43 3.14 13.56 -2.62
CA ALA A 43 3.22 15.01 -2.60
C ALA A 43 3.00 15.60 -1.20
N GLU A 44 2.79 14.76 -0.18
CA GLU A 44 2.57 15.20 1.19
C GLU A 44 3.88 15.70 1.81
N LYS A 45 3.78 16.67 2.73
CA LYS A 45 4.95 17.18 3.46
C LYS A 45 5.54 16.09 4.33
N LYS A 46 6.86 15.95 4.29
CA LYS A 46 7.60 14.99 5.12
C LYS A 46 7.35 15.24 6.62
N PRO A 47 6.89 14.24 7.39
CA PRO A 47 6.64 14.36 8.83
C PRO A 47 7.91 14.61 9.66
N SER A 48 7.71 15.19 10.84
CA SER A 48 8.76 15.41 11.85
C SER A 48 9.39 14.09 12.29
N PHE A 49 10.66 14.13 12.70
CA PHE A 49 11.35 12.96 13.27
C PHE A 49 10.73 12.45 14.58
N SER A 50 9.99 13.31 15.29
CA SER A 50 9.25 12.92 16.49
C SER A 50 7.99 12.10 16.18
N ASP A 51 7.44 12.19 14.96
CA ASP A 51 6.32 11.37 14.50
C ASP A 51 6.84 10.11 13.78
N ILE A 52 7.27 9.13 14.56
CA ILE A 52 7.92 7.91 14.05
C ILE A 52 6.99 7.15 13.09
N VAL A 53 5.69 7.06 13.40
CA VAL A 53 4.72 6.29 12.61
C VAL A 53 4.38 7.01 11.32
N GLY A 54 4.07 8.31 11.39
CA GLY A 54 3.81 9.12 10.20
C GLY A 54 5.03 9.16 9.30
N ARG A 55 6.23 9.29 9.87
CA ARG A 55 7.48 9.26 9.13
C ARG A 55 7.71 7.93 8.41
N ALA A 56 7.48 6.80 9.08
CA ALA A 56 7.64 5.48 8.47
C ALA A 56 6.65 5.26 7.31
N LYS A 57 5.39 5.70 7.47
CA LYS A 57 4.38 5.65 6.40
C LYS A 57 4.77 6.51 5.20
N TRP A 58 5.19 7.75 5.47
CA TRP A 58 5.63 8.69 4.44
C TRP A 58 6.85 8.15 3.69
N ASP A 59 7.87 7.66 4.42
CA ASP A 59 9.08 7.11 3.82
C ASP A 59 8.79 5.82 3.02
N ALA A 60 7.81 5.00 3.46
CA ALA A 60 7.38 3.82 2.70
C ALA A 60 6.67 4.19 1.39
N TRP A 61 5.80 5.20 1.40
CA TRP A 61 5.13 5.68 0.19
C TRP A 61 6.11 6.40 -0.76
N GLU A 62 6.99 7.26 -0.24
CA GLU A 62 8.01 7.95 -1.05
C GLU A 62 8.94 6.98 -1.80
N LYS A 63 9.25 5.82 -1.21
CA LYS A 63 10.05 4.77 -1.88
C LYS A 63 9.42 4.22 -3.15
N LEU A 64 8.11 4.38 -3.34
CA LEU A 64 7.40 3.92 -4.53
C LEU A 64 7.27 5.00 -5.61
N LYS A 65 7.85 6.18 -5.40
CA LYS A 65 7.80 7.27 -6.38
C LYS A 65 8.26 6.83 -7.76
N GLY A 66 7.50 7.20 -8.79
CA GLY A 66 7.69 6.77 -10.18
C GLY A 66 7.02 5.45 -10.52
N THR A 67 6.46 4.72 -9.55
CA THR A 67 5.65 3.52 -9.82
C THR A 67 4.28 3.94 -10.34
N SER A 68 3.83 3.39 -11.48
CA SER A 68 2.50 3.70 -12.00
C SER A 68 1.40 3.20 -11.07
N GLY A 69 0.23 3.84 -11.10
CA GLY A 69 -0.92 3.42 -10.31
C GLY A 69 -1.30 1.96 -10.56
N ASP A 70 -1.26 1.50 -11.82
CA ASP A 70 -1.57 0.12 -12.17
C ASP A 70 -0.52 -0.88 -11.69
N ALA A 71 0.77 -0.53 -11.74
CA ALA A 71 1.82 -1.36 -11.16
C ALA A 71 1.69 -1.46 -9.62
N ALA A 72 1.32 -0.36 -8.96
CA ALA A 72 1.06 -0.36 -7.53
C ALA A 72 -0.18 -1.20 -7.14
N LYS A 73 -1.25 -1.16 -7.94
CA LYS A 73 -2.43 -2.04 -7.77
C LYS A 73 -2.06 -3.51 -7.88
N GLN A 74 -1.30 -3.88 -8.91
CA GLN A 74 -0.88 -5.27 -9.10
C GLN A 74 -0.06 -5.77 -7.90
N GLN A 75 0.96 -5.00 -7.50
CA GLN A 75 1.77 -5.35 -6.33
C GLN A 75 0.95 -5.42 -5.02
N TYR A 76 -0.09 -4.59 -4.88
CA TYR A 76 -1.01 -4.66 -3.75
C TYR A 76 -1.81 -5.96 -3.75
N ILE A 77 -2.38 -6.33 -4.90
CA ILE A 77 -3.12 -7.58 -5.08
C ILE A 77 -2.24 -8.78 -4.72
N ASP A 78 -1.06 -8.87 -5.32
CA ASP A 78 -0.11 -9.97 -5.10
C ASP A 78 0.26 -10.09 -3.60
N LEU A 79 0.47 -8.94 -2.94
CA LEU A 79 0.78 -8.92 -1.51
C LEU A 79 -0.39 -9.44 -0.67
N ILE A 80 -1.62 -8.96 -0.90
CA ILE A 80 -2.79 -9.41 -0.13
C ILE A 80 -3.06 -10.89 -0.36
N GLU A 81 -2.92 -11.38 -1.59
CA GLU A 81 -3.06 -12.81 -1.89
C GLU A 81 -2.04 -13.66 -1.14
N SER A 82 -0.78 -13.22 -1.07
CA SER A 82 0.27 -13.92 -0.33
C SER A 82 0.03 -14.00 1.19
N LEU A 83 -0.77 -13.09 1.75
CA LEU A 83 -1.09 -13.02 3.18
C LEU A 83 -2.36 -13.81 3.55
N ARG A 84 -3.09 -14.31 2.56
CA ARG A 84 -4.32 -15.09 2.75
C ARG A 84 -4.07 -16.61 2.73
N GLY A 85 -2.87 -17.03 2.34
CA GLY A 85 -2.45 -18.43 2.25
C GLY A 85 -2.09 -19.04 3.60
#